data_AF-A0AAU4EET0-F1
#
_entry.id   AF-A0AAU4EET0-F1
#
_cell.length_a   1.000
_cell.length_b   1.000
_cell.length_c   1.000
_cell.angle_alpha   90.00
_cell.angle_beta   90.00
_cell.angle_gamma   90.00
#
_symmetry.space_group_name_H-M   'P 1'
#
loop_
_entity.id
_entity.type
_entity.pdbx_description
1 polymer ?
#
loop_
_entity_poly.entity_id
_entity_poly.type
_entity_poly.pdbx_seq_one_letter_code
_entity_poly.pdbx_strand_id
1 'polypeptide(L)'
;MTDLPPALLLHEMARLKTRTRADRHAYVPPVLLFGALVLLAPLWSSGGPARFDVAGVWFGTPMQLYWLIAVVGGFPATACWYLCRGSRYGVRTPIRAYLAVGFIGVVAISFGMPVVESFAYRVGRSPYAQPSFAVPVVLIATAVLGGLLWVRSTLTGRVARGAATVAAMLSGLVALGALDLLFAPVRPYAPLVTVALGLVGLAWLERSRLLGVISGLFAAATLLANLYNMQNVFFHLGVFARYEGEATHAFTNTLLPGLILVVGGVVAWFHERGARA
;
A
#
# COMPACT_ATOMS: atom_id res chain seq x y z
N MET A 1 20.67 -31.01 -34.50
CA MET A 1 19.78 -29.86 -34.21
C MET A 1 18.79 -29.84 -35.37
N THR A 2 17.56 -30.27 -35.14
CA THR A 2 16.56 -30.47 -36.19
C THR A 2 16.10 -29.13 -36.73
N ASP A 3 16.21 -28.92 -38.04
CA ASP A 3 15.71 -27.75 -38.75
C ASP A 3 14.18 -27.71 -38.68
N LEU A 4 13.66 -27.12 -37.60
CA LEU A 4 12.23 -26.86 -37.52
C LEU A 4 11.86 -25.82 -38.58
N PRO A 5 10.76 -26.04 -39.33
CA PRO A 5 10.30 -25.08 -40.32
C PRO A 5 10.13 -23.69 -39.67
N PRO A 6 10.52 -22.58 -40.34
CA PRO A 6 10.49 -21.24 -39.77
C PRO A 6 9.14 -20.84 -39.16
N ALA A 7 8.04 -21.32 -39.74
CA ALA A 7 6.68 -21.09 -39.22
C ALA A 7 6.47 -21.69 -37.82
N LEU A 8 7.06 -22.85 -37.53
CA LEU A 8 6.94 -23.53 -36.24
C LEU A 8 7.75 -22.80 -35.17
N LEU A 9 8.95 -22.31 -35.51
CA LEU A 9 9.75 -21.45 -34.63
C LEU A 9 9.03 -20.15 -34.28
N LEU A 10 8.40 -19.48 -35.25
CA LEU A 10 7.63 -18.26 -34.99
C LEU A 10 6.41 -18.53 -34.10
N HIS A 11 5.73 -19.66 -34.31
CA HIS A 11 4.61 -20.07 -33.46
C HIS A 11 5.06 -20.36 -32.02
N GLU A 12 6.17 -21.08 -31.84
CA GLU A 12 6.76 -21.32 -30.53
C GLU A 12 7.20 -20.03 -29.84
N MET A 13 7.86 -19.11 -30.54
CA MET A 13 8.22 -17.80 -30.00
C MET A 13 7.00 -16.97 -29.58
N ALA A 14 5.93 -17.00 -30.37
CA ALA A 14 4.68 -16.32 -30.03
C ALA A 14 4.05 -16.95 -28.76
N ARG A 15 3.99 -18.27 -28.68
CA ARG A 15 3.51 -19.00 -27.50
C ARG A 15 4.36 -18.70 -26.26
N LEU A 16 5.68 -18.67 -26.41
CA LEU A 16 6.63 -18.37 -25.34
C LEU A 16 6.46 -16.94 -24.85
N LYS A 17 6.32 -15.95 -25.76
CA LYS A 17 6.03 -14.55 -25.44
C LYS A 17 4.71 -14.37 -24.70
N THR A 18 3.67 -15.09 -25.10
CA THR A 18 2.36 -15.07 -24.41
C THR A 18 2.47 -15.64 -23.00
N ARG A 19 3.17 -16.78 -22.83
CA ARG A 19 3.46 -17.36 -21.50
C ARG A 19 4.30 -16.43 -20.63
N THR A 20 5.34 -15.81 -21.19
CA THR A 20 6.19 -14.86 -20.43
C THR A 20 5.39 -13.63 -19.97
N ARG A 21 4.43 -13.18 -20.77
CA ARG A 21 3.51 -12.09 -20.39
C ARG A 21 2.55 -12.52 -19.29
N ALA A 22 2.00 -13.73 -19.38
CA ALA A 22 1.10 -14.27 -18.35
C ALA A 22 1.84 -14.46 -17.01
N ASP A 23 3.06 -14.96 -17.03
CA ASP A 23 3.85 -15.23 -15.82
C ASP A 23 4.43 -13.97 -15.16
N ARG A 24 4.41 -12.83 -15.88
CA ARG A 24 4.84 -11.53 -15.35
C ARG A 24 3.94 -11.03 -14.21
N HIS A 25 2.69 -11.49 -14.16
CA HIS A 25 1.73 -11.10 -13.15
C HIS A 25 1.91 -11.94 -11.89
N ALA A 26 2.31 -11.29 -10.79
CA ALA A 26 2.61 -11.96 -9.52
C ALA A 26 1.92 -11.30 -8.32
N TYR A 27 0.94 -10.45 -8.58
CA TYR A 27 0.24 -9.63 -7.58
C TYR A 27 -0.87 -10.35 -6.81
N VAL A 28 -1.29 -11.55 -7.25
CA VAL A 28 -2.36 -12.30 -6.58
C VAL A 28 -2.06 -12.53 -5.09
N PRO A 29 -0.89 -13.07 -4.68
CA PRO A 29 -0.64 -13.34 -3.26
C PRO A 29 -0.56 -12.07 -2.40
N PRO A 30 0.11 -10.97 -2.82
CA PRO A 30 0.04 -9.70 -2.10
C PRO A 30 -1.38 -9.17 -1.92
N VAL A 31 -2.20 -9.19 -2.98
CA VAL A 31 -3.58 -8.71 -2.93
C VAL A 31 -4.41 -9.53 -1.94
N LEU A 32 -4.29 -10.86 -1.97
CA LEU A 32 -4.99 -11.74 -1.02
C LEU A 32 -4.47 -11.58 0.41
N LEU A 33 -3.17 -11.46 0.60
CA LEU A 33 -2.54 -11.23 1.91
C LEU A 33 -3.08 -9.96 2.55
N PHE A 34 -3.03 -8.83 1.84
CA PHE A 34 -3.56 -7.57 2.35
C PHE A 34 -5.08 -7.60 2.50
N GLY A 35 -5.81 -8.28 1.63
CA GLY A 35 -7.26 -8.47 1.79
C GLY A 35 -7.60 -9.21 3.09
N ALA A 36 -6.89 -10.31 3.37
CA ALA A 36 -7.05 -11.06 4.62
C ALA A 36 -6.67 -10.21 5.84
N LEU A 37 -5.54 -9.50 5.80
CA LEU A 37 -5.13 -8.60 6.88
C LEU A 37 -6.17 -7.49 7.11
N VAL A 38 -6.73 -6.90 6.07
CA VAL A 38 -7.77 -5.88 6.22
C VAL A 38 -9.03 -6.47 6.88
N LEU A 39 -9.48 -7.65 6.47
CA LEU A 39 -10.67 -8.30 7.04
C LEU A 39 -10.47 -8.80 8.47
N LEU A 40 -9.23 -9.14 8.87
CA LEU A 40 -8.94 -9.57 10.23
C LEU A 40 -8.82 -8.38 11.19
N ALA A 41 -8.54 -7.17 10.71
CA ALA A 41 -8.30 -5.97 11.53
C ALA A 41 -9.33 -5.74 12.66
N PRO A 42 -10.65 -5.98 12.48
CA PRO A 42 -11.64 -5.83 13.54
C PRO A 42 -11.38 -6.69 14.78
N LEU A 43 -10.62 -7.78 14.70
CA LEU A 43 -10.29 -8.61 15.86
C LEU A 43 -9.40 -7.89 16.88
N TRP A 44 -8.69 -6.83 16.47
CA TRP A 44 -7.81 -6.03 17.34
C TRP A 44 -8.41 -4.67 17.74
N SER A 45 -9.68 -4.47 17.42
CA SER A 45 -10.42 -3.26 17.79
C SER A 45 -10.88 -3.27 19.25
N SER A 46 -11.14 -4.45 19.81
CA SER A 46 -11.58 -4.62 21.19
C SER A 46 -10.36 -4.79 22.09
N GLY A 47 -9.90 -3.68 22.67
CA GLY A 47 -8.84 -3.71 23.66
C GLY A 47 -8.60 -2.33 24.25
N GLY A 48 -8.80 -2.19 25.57
CA GLY A 48 -8.34 -1.03 26.34
C GLY A 48 -6.83 -0.78 26.14
N PRO A 49 -6.32 0.41 26.49
CA PRO A 49 -5.09 0.93 25.91
C PRO A 49 -3.90 0.04 26.25
N ALA A 50 -3.44 -0.73 25.27
CA ALA A 50 -2.19 -1.44 25.39
C ALA A 50 -1.07 -0.45 25.06
N ARG A 51 -0.66 0.30 26.09
CA ARG A 51 0.44 1.26 26.02
C ARG A 51 1.73 0.50 26.22
N PHE A 52 2.48 0.32 25.15
CA PHE A 52 3.85 -0.18 25.24
C PHE A 52 4.77 0.96 24.80
N ASP A 53 5.73 1.28 25.66
CA ASP A 53 6.78 2.24 25.37
C ASP A 53 7.95 1.49 24.72
N VAL A 54 8.32 1.87 23.51
CA VAL A 54 9.54 1.40 22.85
C VAL A 54 10.45 2.60 22.64
N ALA A 55 11.54 2.66 23.42
CA ALA A 55 12.54 3.72 23.32
C ALA A 55 11.97 5.16 23.48
N GLY A 56 10.94 5.34 24.32
CA GLY A 56 10.29 6.64 24.56
C GLY A 56 9.16 6.97 23.58
N VAL A 57 8.82 6.04 22.68
CA VAL A 57 7.76 6.16 21.66
C VAL A 57 6.55 5.36 22.11
N TRP A 58 5.42 6.05 22.27
CA TRP A 58 4.14 5.51 22.71
C TRP A 58 3.34 5.00 21.51
N PHE A 59 2.90 3.75 21.56
CA PHE A 59 1.93 3.20 20.61
C PHE A 59 0.56 3.12 21.29
N GLY A 60 -0.46 3.71 20.67
CA GLY A 60 -1.70 4.15 21.32
C GLY A 60 -2.83 3.12 21.40
N THR A 61 -2.89 2.11 20.52
CA THR A 61 -3.93 1.06 20.55
C THR A 61 -3.45 -0.29 19.98
N PRO A 62 -4.06 -1.43 20.38
CA PRO A 62 -3.80 -2.74 19.77
C PRO A 62 -4.03 -2.73 18.25
N MET A 63 -5.01 -1.96 17.77
CA MET A 63 -5.29 -1.76 16.35
C MET A 63 -4.15 -1.05 15.61
N GLN A 64 -3.53 -0.03 16.22
CA GLN A 64 -2.35 0.62 15.63
C GLN A 64 -1.16 -0.35 15.56
N LEU A 65 -0.92 -1.14 16.61
CA LEU A 65 0.14 -2.16 16.61
C LEU A 65 -0.13 -3.22 15.53
N TYR A 66 -1.38 -3.65 15.40
CA TYR A 66 -1.80 -4.56 14.35
C TYR A 66 -1.47 -4.00 12.97
N TRP A 67 -1.84 -2.76 12.67
CA TRP A 67 -1.54 -2.15 11.37
C TRP A 67 -0.05 -1.95 11.15
N LEU A 68 0.71 -1.58 12.18
CA LEU A 68 2.16 -1.51 12.12
C LEU A 68 2.73 -2.86 11.67
N ILE A 69 2.36 -3.94 12.34
CA ILE A 69 2.80 -5.29 12.00
C ILE A 69 2.31 -5.70 10.60
N ALA A 70 1.07 -5.40 10.26
CA ALA A 70 0.47 -5.78 8.98
C ALA A 70 1.15 -5.08 7.80
N VAL A 71 1.43 -3.77 7.91
CA VAL A 71 2.09 -3.01 6.82
C VAL A 71 3.59 -3.29 6.80
N VAL A 72 4.27 -3.23 7.95
CA VAL A 72 5.72 -3.48 8.06
C VAL A 72 6.08 -4.93 7.80
N GLY A 73 5.21 -5.90 8.11
CA GLY A 73 5.41 -7.32 7.81
C GLY A 73 4.89 -7.72 6.43
N GLY A 74 3.72 -7.20 6.03
CA GLY A 74 3.10 -7.50 4.73
C GLY A 74 3.91 -7.02 3.54
N PHE A 75 4.60 -5.88 3.68
CA PHE A 75 5.47 -5.35 2.62
C PHE A 75 6.71 -6.23 2.36
N PRO A 76 7.55 -6.59 3.35
CA PRO A 76 8.63 -7.56 3.19
C PRO A 76 8.15 -8.94 2.75
N ALA A 77 6.99 -9.41 3.24
CA ALA A 77 6.42 -10.66 2.77
C ALA A 77 6.12 -10.62 1.26
N THR A 78 5.51 -9.52 0.80
CA THR A 78 5.30 -9.24 -0.63
C THR A 78 6.63 -9.17 -1.38
N ALA A 79 7.60 -8.41 -0.86
CA ALA A 79 8.93 -8.27 -1.44
C ALA A 79 9.66 -9.61 -1.60
N CYS A 80 9.68 -10.40 -0.53
CA CYS A 80 10.27 -11.73 -0.48
C CYS A 80 9.59 -12.65 -1.50
N TRP A 81 8.25 -12.61 -1.58
CA TRP A 81 7.50 -13.35 -2.58
C TRP A 81 7.95 -13.02 -4.02
N TYR A 82 8.09 -11.74 -4.36
CA TYR A 82 8.60 -11.33 -5.68
C TYR A 82 10.04 -11.79 -5.92
N LEU A 83 10.91 -11.72 -4.91
CA LEU A 83 12.31 -12.15 -5.01
C LEU A 83 12.43 -13.66 -5.19
N CYS A 84 11.71 -14.46 -4.39
CA CYS A 84 11.66 -15.91 -4.50
C CYS A 84 11.03 -16.37 -5.81
N ARG A 85 10.01 -15.66 -6.29
CA ARG A 85 9.42 -15.95 -7.60
C ARG A 85 10.40 -15.63 -8.73
N GLY A 86 11.08 -14.49 -8.66
CA GLY A 86 12.09 -14.11 -9.65
C GLY A 86 13.27 -15.08 -9.73
N SER A 87 13.70 -15.66 -8.60
CA SER A 87 14.78 -16.66 -8.60
C SER A 87 14.37 -17.98 -9.21
N ARG A 88 13.12 -18.43 -9.01
CA ARG A 88 12.60 -19.68 -9.59
C ARG A 88 12.44 -19.63 -11.12
N TYR A 89 12.07 -18.47 -11.66
CA TYR A 89 11.79 -18.31 -13.10
C TYR A 89 12.94 -17.66 -13.90
N GLY A 90 14.08 -17.35 -13.26
CA GLY A 90 15.25 -16.76 -13.93
C GLY A 90 15.07 -15.31 -14.41
N VAL A 91 13.91 -14.68 -14.16
CA VAL A 91 13.62 -13.31 -14.57
C VAL A 91 14.06 -12.34 -13.46
N ARG A 92 15.28 -11.81 -13.59
CA ARG A 92 15.77 -10.73 -12.71
C ARG A 92 15.24 -9.39 -13.18
N THR A 93 14.02 -9.04 -12.80
CA THR A 93 13.60 -7.63 -12.85
C THR A 93 14.35 -6.85 -11.77
N PRO A 94 14.79 -5.60 -12.05
CA PRO A 94 15.44 -4.73 -11.07
C PRO A 94 14.42 -4.19 -10.04
N ILE A 95 13.73 -5.09 -9.35
CA ILE A 95 12.67 -4.81 -8.36
C ILE A 95 13.25 -4.24 -7.06
N ARG A 96 14.54 -4.47 -6.77
CA ARG A 96 15.20 -4.08 -5.52
C ARG A 96 15.09 -2.58 -5.20
N ALA A 97 15.22 -1.72 -6.20
CA ALA A 97 15.11 -0.27 -6.00
C ALA A 97 13.69 0.14 -5.61
N TYR A 98 12.67 -0.45 -6.23
CA TYR A 98 11.27 -0.20 -5.90
C TYR A 98 10.88 -0.76 -4.54
N LEU A 99 11.43 -1.92 -4.17
CA LEU A 99 11.26 -2.48 -2.84
C LEU A 99 11.89 -1.60 -1.77
N ALA A 100 13.07 -1.02 -2.02
CA ALA A 100 13.69 -0.08 -1.09
C ALA A 100 12.83 1.19 -0.93
N VAL A 101 12.33 1.78 -2.02
CA VAL A 101 11.40 2.93 -1.97
C VAL A 101 10.15 2.58 -1.15
N GLY A 102 9.52 1.45 -1.47
CA GLY A 102 8.29 1.03 -0.81
C GLY A 102 8.50 0.71 0.68
N PHE A 103 9.62 0.08 1.03
CA PHE A 103 9.97 -0.21 2.41
C PHE A 103 10.18 1.08 3.21
N ILE A 104 10.93 2.04 2.65
CA ILE A 104 11.15 3.35 3.27
C ILE A 104 9.82 4.08 3.46
N GLY A 105 8.94 4.08 2.45
CA GLY A 105 7.60 4.66 2.56
C GLY A 105 6.75 4.01 3.64
N VAL A 106 6.74 2.67 3.70
CA VAL A 106 6.03 1.89 4.73
C VAL A 106 6.56 2.22 6.12
N VAL A 107 7.88 2.19 6.31
CA VAL A 107 8.51 2.47 7.60
C VAL A 107 8.15 3.87 8.05
N ALA A 108 8.26 4.88 7.19
CA ALA A 108 8.02 6.22 7.66
C ALA A 108 6.55 6.61 7.81
N ILE A 109 5.61 5.96 7.11
CA ILE A 109 4.20 6.14 7.46
C ILE A 109 3.93 5.45 8.80
N SER A 110 4.37 4.19 8.94
CA SER A 110 4.03 3.39 10.11
C SER A 110 4.75 3.84 11.38
N PHE A 111 5.93 4.44 11.28
CA PHE A 111 6.69 5.01 12.39
C PHE A 111 6.60 6.54 12.47
N GLY A 112 6.19 7.23 11.40
CA GLY A 112 5.99 8.68 11.41
C GLY A 112 4.90 9.07 12.40
N MET A 113 3.77 8.38 12.37
CA MET A 113 2.64 8.62 13.28
C MET A 113 3.02 8.44 14.76
N PRO A 114 3.55 7.28 15.21
CA PRO A 114 3.91 7.07 16.61
C PRO A 114 5.00 8.02 17.10
N VAL A 115 5.99 8.33 16.26
CA VAL A 115 7.05 9.29 16.63
C VAL A 115 6.46 10.69 16.75
N VAL A 116 5.70 11.15 15.76
CA VAL A 116 5.13 12.50 15.78
C VAL A 116 4.05 12.61 16.85
N GLU A 117 3.22 11.59 17.09
CA GLU A 117 2.30 11.53 18.22
C GLU A 117 3.04 11.52 19.55
N SER A 118 4.13 10.77 19.71
CA SER A 118 4.92 10.79 20.95
C SER A 118 5.50 12.17 21.24
N PHE A 119 5.82 12.94 20.20
CA PHE A 119 6.20 14.35 20.31
C PHE A 119 4.99 15.27 20.51
N ALA A 120 3.88 15.05 19.82
CA ALA A 120 2.67 15.89 19.86
C ALA A 120 1.84 15.68 21.14
N TYR A 121 1.87 14.51 21.74
CA TYR A 121 1.22 14.21 23.02
C TYR A 121 2.01 14.82 24.19
N ARG A 122 3.34 14.95 24.06
CA ARG A 122 4.14 15.78 24.99
C ARG A 122 3.86 17.28 24.83
N VAL A 123 3.40 17.71 23.66
CA VAL A 123 3.14 19.11 23.33
C VAL A 123 1.66 19.26 22.97
N GLY A 124 0.79 19.17 23.98
CA GLY A 124 -0.66 19.29 23.80
C GLY A 124 -1.01 20.54 22.97
N ARG A 125 -1.63 20.33 21.80
CA ARG A 125 -1.81 21.29 20.68
C ARG A 125 -0.60 21.48 19.77
N SER A 126 0.02 20.39 19.32
CA SER A 126 1.02 20.44 18.25
C SER A 126 0.47 21.23 17.05
N PRO A 127 1.09 22.36 16.65
CA PRO A 127 0.67 23.12 15.48
C PRO A 127 0.77 22.30 14.19
N TYR A 128 1.53 21.20 14.22
CA TYR A 128 1.77 20.32 13.07
C TYR A 128 0.53 19.51 12.64
N ALA A 129 -0.41 19.27 13.57
CA ALA A 129 -1.66 18.57 13.26
C ALA A 129 -2.77 19.51 12.72
N GLN A 130 -2.55 20.82 12.72
CA GLN A 130 -3.52 21.76 12.19
C GLN A 130 -3.58 21.67 10.66
N PRO A 131 -4.77 21.67 10.03
CA PRO A 131 -4.88 21.68 8.57
C PRO A 131 -4.12 22.84 7.91
N SER A 132 -4.05 23.97 8.60
CA SER A 132 -3.28 25.16 8.18
C SER A 132 -1.78 24.91 8.05
N PHE A 133 -1.22 23.92 8.77
CA PHE A 133 0.18 23.53 8.68
C PHE A 133 0.38 22.30 7.78
N ALA A 134 -0.41 21.25 7.99
CA ALA A 134 -0.23 19.98 7.31
C ALA A 134 -0.51 20.06 5.80
N VAL A 135 -1.56 20.79 5.37
CA VAL A 135 -1.91 20.91 3.95
C VAL A 135 -0.79 21.58 3.13
N PRO A 136 -0.24 22.74 3.54
CA PRO A 136 0.91 23.32 2.85
C PRO A 136 2.13 22.39 2.80
N VAL A 137 2.44 21.68 3.89
CA VAL A 137 3.57 20.75 3.93
C VAL A 137 3.38 19.61 2.94
N VAL A 138 2.18 19.02 2.86
CA VAL A 138 1.86 17.99 1.87
C VAL A 138 1.99 18.53 0.44
N LEU A 139 1.47 19.72 0.16
CA LEU A 139 1.56 20.35 -1.17
C LEU A 139 3.01 20.65 -1.56
N ILE A 140 3.80 21.22 -0.66
CA ILE A 140 5.22 21.51 -0.91
C ILE A 140 5.99 20.20 -1.12
N ALA A 141 5.81 19.21 -0.24
CA ALA A 141 6.52 17.94 -0.32
C ALA A 141 6.13 17.14 -1.58
N THR A 142 4.88 17.22 -2.04
CA THR A 142 4.46 16.60 -3.31
C THR A 142 5.00 17.35 -4.52
N ALA A 143 5.03 18.70 -4.49
CA ALA A 143 5.63 19.50 -5.55
C ALA A 143 7.15 19.26 -5.67
N VAL A 144 7.87 19.23 -4.54
CA VAL A 144 9.30 18.91 -4.48
C VAL A 144 9.56 17.49 -4.99
N LEU A 145 8.74 16.51 -4.61
CA LEU A 145 8.80 15.16 -5.14
C LEU A 145 8.69 15.15 -6.68
N GLY A 146 7.67 15.82 -7.22
CA GLY A 146 7.46 15.93 -8.67
C GLY A 146 8.63 16.60 -9.38
N GLY A 147 9.13 17.71 -8.83
CA GLY A 147 10.29 18.44 -9.33
C GLY A 147 11.56 17.60 -9.34
N LEU A 148 11.82 16.85 -8.26
CA LEU A 148 12.99 15.98 -8.15
C LEU A 148 12.94 14.80 -9.13
N LEU A 149 11.74 14.23 -9.35
CA LEU A 149 11.56 13.18 -10.36
C LEU A 149 11.73 13.73 -11.78
N TRP A 150 11.29 14.95 -12.03
CA TRP A 150 11.51 15.64 -13.31
C TRP A 150 12.99 15.95 -13.54
N VAL A 151 13.68 16.56 -12.57
CA VAL A 151 15.13 16.82 -12.64
C VAL A 151 15.92 15.52 -12.78
N ARG A 152 15.53 14.45 -12.09
CA ARG A 152 16.15 13.13 -12.27
C ARG A 152 16.13 12.66 -13.72
N SER A 153 15.08 13.00 -14.48
CA SER A 153 14.96 12.62 -15.89
C SER A 153 15.93 13.37 -16.81
N THR A 154 16.40 14.54 -16.41
CA THR A 154 17.34 15.37 -17.18
C THR A 154 18.80 15.15 -16.79
N LEU A 155 19.07 14.49 -15.66
CA LEU A 155 20.44 14.25 -15.17
C LEU A 155 21.15 13.08 -15.85
N THR A 156 22.34 13.33 -16.40
CA THR A 156 23.19 12.31 -17.05
C THR A 156 24.06 11.52 -16.06
N GLY A 157 24.44 12.09 -14.92
CA GLY A 157 25.32 11.45 -13.93
C GLY A 157 24.61 10.44 -13.01
N ARG A 158 25.25 9.28 -12.74
CA ARG A 158 24.70 8.25 -11.83
C ARG A 158 24.55 8.75 -10.39
N VAL A 159 25.53 9.49 -9.89
CA VAL A 159 25.53 10.04 -8.52
C VAL A 159 24.41 11.06 -8.36
N ALA A 160 24.27 11.98 -9.31
CA ALA A 160 23.20 12.99 -9.29
C ALA A 160 21.80 12.36 -9.38
N ARG A 161 21.62 11.33 -10.22
CA ARG A 161 20.38 10.55 -10.27
C ARG A 161 20.10 9.82 -8.95
N GLY A 162 21.12 9.28 -8.31
CA GLY A 162 21.03 8.67 -6.98
C GLY A 162 20.54 9.68 -5.93
N ALA A 163 21.20 10.83 -5.84
CA ALA A 163 20.85 11.90 -4.91
C ALA A 163 19.41 12.41 -5.13
N ALA A 164 19.01 12.67 -6.39
CA ALA A 164 17.65 13.07 -6.72
C ALA A 164 16.60 12.00 -6.32
N THR A 165 16.96 10.71 -6.41
CA THR A 165 16.08 9.62 -5.98
C THR A 165 15.93 9.58 -4.47
N VAL A 166 17.01 9.75 -3.71
CA VAL A 166 16.97 9.82 -2.24
C VAL A 166 16.18 11.04 -1.78
N ALA A 167 16.41 12.21 -2.38
CA ALA A 167 15.66 13.43 -2.07
C ALA A 167 14.16 13.25 -2.39
N ALA A 168 13.84 12.63 -3.53
CA ALA A 168 12.45 12.31 -3.88
C ALA A 168 11.82 11.36 -2.86
N MET A 169 12.54 10.32 -2.41
CA MET A 169 12.06 9.42 -1.35
C MET A 169 11.79 10.18 -0.06
N LEU A 170 12.70 11.04 0.38
CA LEU A 170 12.55 11.85 1.59
C LEU A 170 11.36 12.81 1.48
N SER A 171 11.17 13.45 0.33
CA SER A 171 10.03 14.34 0.09
C SER A 171 8.71 13.57 0.09
N GLY A 172 8.66 12.40 -0.55
CA GLY A 172 7.52 11.49 -0.47
C GLY A 172 7.23 11.06 0.97
N LEU A 173 8.28 10.81 1.76
CA LEU A 173 8.20 10.50 3.19
C LEU A 173 7.48 11.58 3.97
N VAL A 174 7.90 12.83 3.78
CA VAL A 174 7.35 14.00 4.46
C VAL A 174 5.91 14.21 4.02
N ALA A 175 5.61 14.11 2.73
CA ALA A 175 4.24 14.23 2.22
C ALA A 175 3.32 13.18 2.84
N LEU A 176 3.77 11.92 2.88
CA LEU A 176 2.98 10.81 3.41
C LEU A 176 2.81 10.91 4.92
N GLY A 177 3.86 11.24 5.68
CA GLY A 177 3.78 11.45 7.13
C GLY A 177 2.92 12.66 7.51
N ALA A 178 2.95 13.76 6.73
CA ALA A 178 2.09 14.92 6.95
C ALA A 178 0.63 14.63 6.58
N LEU A 179 0.40 13.84 5.53
CA LEU A 179 -0.93 13.38 5.14
C LEU A 179 -1.51 12.44 6.21
N ASP A 180 -0.69 11.55 6.77
CA ASP A 180 -1.04 10.71 7.90
C ASP A 180 -1.38 11.56 9.14
N LEU A 181 -0.57 12.60 9.44
CA LEU A 181 -0.87 13.55 10.52
C LEU A 181 -2.18 14.31 10.34
N LEU A 182 -2.54 14.63 9.10
CA LEU A 182 -3.81 15.27 8.77
C LEU A 182 -4.99 14.34 9.10
N PHE A 183 -4.80 13.02 9.01
CA PHE A 183 -5.83 12.02 9.28
C PHE A 183 -5.81 11.46 10.71
N ALA A 184 -4.68 11.54 11.41
CA ALA A 184 -4.47 10.98 12.75
C ALA A 184 -5.52 11.37 13.81
N PRO A 185 -5.96 12.64 13.94
CA PRO A 185 -6.91 13.03 15.00
C PRO A 185 -8.32 12.47 14.79
N VAL A 186 -8.62 11.96 13.59
CA VAL A 186 -10.00 11.63 13.20
C VAL A 186 -10.12 10.14 12.82
N ARG A 187 -9.03 9.42 12.46
CA ARG A 187 -9.15 8.18 11.67
C ARG A 187 -8.10 7.10 11.94
N PRO A 188 -8.46 5.98 12.59
CA PRO A 188 -7.55 4.86 12.88
C PRO A 188 -7.20 3.98 11.66
N TYR A 189 -7.62 4.35 10.44
CA TYR A 189 -7.51 3.53 9.23
C TYR A 189 -6.59 4.13 8.15
N ALA A 190 -5.78 5.13 8.47
CA ALA A 190 -4.78 5.68 7.55
C ALA A 190 -3.85 4.62 6.93
N PRO A 191 -3.46 3.53 7.63
CA PRO A 191 -2.71 2.42 7.04
C PRO A 191 -3.37 1.80 5.79
N LEU A 192 -4.70 1.85 5.67
CA LEU A 192 -5.40 1.40 4.47
C LEU A 192 -5.02 2.23 3.22
N VAL A 193 -4.81 3.53 3.39
CA VAL A 193 -4.36 4.43 2.31
C VAL A 193 -2.93 4.08 1.90
N THR A 194 -2.07 3.76 2.86
CA THR A 194 -0.70 3.27 2.59
C THR A 194 -0.71 2.01 1.75
N VAL A 195 -1.53 1.02 2.13
CA VAL A 195 -1.70 -0.21 1.35
C VAL A 195 -2.21 0.13 -0.05
N ALA A 196 -3.17 1.05 -0.17
CA ALA A 196 -3.74 1.44 -1.46
C ALA A 196 -2.69 2.06 -2.38
N LEU A 197 -1.87 2.99 -1.88
CA LEU A 197 -0.76 3.58 -2.61
C LEU A 197 0.28 2.54 -3.03
N GLY A 198 0.58 1.57 -2.14
CA GLY A 198 1.45 0.44 -2.45
C GLY A 198 0.91 -0.40 -3.62
N LEU A 199 -0.39 -0.70 -3.62
CA LEU A 199 -1.04 -1.45 -4.69
C LEU A 199 -1.15 -0.67 -6.00
N VAL A 200 -1.39 0.63 -5.97
CA VAL A 200 -1.37 1.50 -7.16
C VAL A 200 0.04 1.55 -7.76
N GLY A 201 1.06 1.69 -6.91
CA GLY A 201 2.46 1.60 -7.33
C GLY A 201 2.76 0.25 -7.98
N LEU A 202 2.27 -0.84 -7.40
CA LEU A 202 2.42 -2.19 -7.96
C LEU A 202 1.69 -2.34 -9.30
N ALA A 203 0.46 -1.82 -9.42
CA ALA A 203 -0.31 -1.80 -10.67
C ALA A 203 0.45 -1.11 -11.79
N TRP A 204 1.06 0.03 -11.48
CA TRP A 204 1.86 0.80 -12.43
C TRP A 204 3.13 0.05 -12.84
N LEU A 205 3.86 -0.54 -11.89
CA LEU A 205 5.07 -1.32 -12.16
C LEU A 205 4.81 -2.55 -13.03
N GLU A 206 3.71 -3.25 -12.75
CA GLU A 206 3.32 -4.43 -13.52
C GLU A 206 2.63 -4.08 -14.84
N ARG A 207 2.18 -2.83 -15.00
CA ARG A 207 1.33 -2.37 -16.11
C ARG A 207 0.07 -3.24 -16.25
N SER A 208 -0.47 -3.73 -15.13
CA SER A 208 -1.66 -4.60 -15.11
C SER A 208 -2.92 -3.75 -14.98
N ARG A 209 -3.79 -3.80 -15.99
CA ARG A 209 -5.09 -3.09 -15.96
C ARG A 209 -6.01 -3.65 -14.88
N LEU A 210 -6.03 -4.98 -14.70
CA LEU A 210 -6.85 -5.63 -13.69
C LEU A 210 -6.43 -5.20 -12.28
N LEU A 211 -5.13 -5.22 -11.98
CA LEU A 211 -4.60 -4.73 -10.71
C LEU A 211 -4.87 -3.22 -10.55
N GLY A 212 -4.76 -2.45 -11.64
CA GLY A 212 -5.14 -1.04 -11.65
C GLY A 212 -6.58 -0.80 -11.19
N VAL A 213 -7.54 -1.53 -11.76
CA VAL A 213 -8.95 -1.48 -11.36
C VAL A 213 -9.14 -1.89 -9.90
N ILE A 214 -8.57 -3.03 -9.47
CA ILE A 214 -8.67 -3.50 -8.08
C ILE A 214 -8.09 -2.46 -7.11
N SER A 215 -6.89 -1.95 -7.40
CA SER A 215 -6.22 -0.94 -6.58
C SER A 215 -6.97 0.40 -6.55
N GLY A 216 -7.60 0.80 -7.65
CA GLY A 216 -8.44 2.01 -7.72
C GLY A 216 -9.73 1.88 -6.92
N LEU A 217 -10.43 0.75 -7.04
CA LEU A 217 -11.61 0.45 -6.22
C LEU A 217 -11.26 0.38 -4.75
N PHE A 218 -10.14 -0.28 -4.41
CA PHE A 218 -9.64 -0.34 -3.04
C PHE A 218 -9.32 1.08 -2.53
N ALA A 219 -8.56 1.88 -3.28
CA ALA A 219 -8.23 3.25 -2.91
C ALA A 219 -9.48 4.12 -2.69
N ALA A 220 -10.51 3.99 -3.55
CA ALA A 220 -11.76 4.69 -3.37
C ALA A 220 -12.49 4.24 -2.08
N ALA A 221 -12.53 2.95 -1.80
CA ALA A 221 -13.14 2.41 -0.58
C ALA A 221 -12.36 2.78 0.69
N THR A 222 -11.03 2.83 0.63
CA THR A 222 -10.20 3.24 1.77
C THR A 222 -10.28 4.74 2.01
N LEU A 223 -10.35 5.56 0.95
CA LEU A 223 -10.67 6.97 1.06
C LEU A 223 -12.07 7.16 1.63
N LEU A 224 -13.05 6.36 1.23
CA LEU A 224 -14.39 6.43 1.81
C LEU A 224 -14.34 6.09 3.30
N ALA A 225 -13.75 4.96 3.70
CA ALA A 225 -13.54 4.63 5.13
C ALA A 225 -12.78 5.71 5.91
N ASN A 226 -11.82 6.38 5.24
CA ASN A 226 -11.05 7.49 5.80
C ASN A 226 -11.62 8.89 5.50
N LEU A 227 -12.80 9.07 4.92
CA LEU A 227 -13.40 10.40 4.72
C LEU A 227 -14.84 10.43 5.22
N TYR A 228 -15.53 9.32 5.10
CA TYR A 228 -16.93 9.13 5.38
C TYR A 228 -17.10 7.81 6.14
N ASN A 229 -17.35 7.87 7.46
CA ASN A 229 -17.53 6.67 8.30
C ASN A 229 -18.48 5.69 7.58
N MET A 230 -17.98 4.50 7.22
CA MET A 230 -18.70 3.54 6.38
C MET A 230 -20.01 3.07 7.01
N GLN A 231 -20.12 3.21 8.33
CA GLN A 231 -21.37 2.99 9.05
C GLN A 231 -22.54 3.80 8.48
N ASN A 232 -22.31 5.05 8.06
CA ASN A 232 -23.35 5.87 7.44
C ASN A 232 -23.82 5.23 6.12
N VAL A 233 -22.89 4.73 5.30
CA VAL A 233 -23.22 4.07 4.03
C VAL A 233 -24.07 2.83 4.29
N PHE A 234 -23.63 1.95 5.20
CA PHE A 234 -24.37 0.73 5.51
C PHE A 234 -25.72 0.99 6.17
N PHE A 235 -25.82 2.03 6.99
CA PHE A 235 -27.07 2.47 7.60
C PHE A 235 -28.08 2.91 6.53
N HIS A 236 -27.67 3.76 5.57
CA HIS A 236 -28.54 4.19 4.48
C HIS A 236 -28.92 3.05 3.52
N LEU A 237 -28.05 2.04 3.37
CA LEU A 237 -28.35 0.84 2.59
C LEU A 237 -29.26 -0.15 3.35
N GLY A 238 -29.64 0.13 4.60
CA GLY A 238 -30.49 -0.75 5.41
C GLY A 238 -29.84 -2.09 5.76
N VAL A 239 -28.53 -2.24 5.53
CA VAL A 239 -27.79 -3.48 5.80
C VAL A 239 -27.68 -3.68 7.32
N PHE A 240 -27.55 -2.59 8.08
CA PHE A 240 -27.32 -2.62 9.51
C PHE A 240 -28.11 -1.54 10.24
N ALA A 241 -28.90 -1.92 11.25
CA ALA A 241 -29.93 -1.06 11.87
C ALA A 241 -29.38 -0.06 12.91
N ARG A 242 -28.34 -0.41 13.66
CA ARG A 242 -27.59 0.48 14.55
C ARG A 242 -26.40 -0.29 15.10
N TYR A 243 -25.23 0.31 15.12
CA TYR A 243 -24.03 -0.34 15.65
C TYR A 243 -23.30 0.56 16.62
N GLU A 244 -23.20 0.09 17.84
CA GLU A 244 -22.39 0.70 18.89
C GLU A 244 -21.20 -0.23 19.15
N GLY A 245 -20.04 0.35 19.45
CA GLY A 245 -18.82 -0.38 19.79
C GLY A 245 -17.71 -0.29 18.74
N GLU A 246 -16.47 -0.20 19.23
CA GLU A 246 -15.24 -0.03 18.45
C GLU A 246 -15.04 -1.15 17.42
N ALA A 247 -15.41 -2.38 17.78
CA ALA A 247 -15.30 -3.53 16.87
C ALA A 247 -16.21 -3.46 15.68
N THR A 248 -17.42 -2.96 15.87
CA THR A 248 -18.36 -2.82 14.77
C THR A 248 -17.98 -1.64 13.86
N HIS A 249 -17.45 -0.57 14.44
CA HIS A 249 -16.83 0.51 13.67
C HIS A 249 -15.64 0.01 12.85
N ALA A 250 -14.75 -0.80 13.42
CA ALA A 250 -13.63 -1.40 12.70
C ALA A 250 -14.10 -2.33 11.58
N PHE A 251 -15.07 -3.19 11.87
CA PHE A 251 -15.65 -4.11 10.91
C PHE A 251 -16.25 -3.36 9.72
N THR A 252 -17.13 -2.39 9.96
CA THR A 252 -17.76 -1.64 8.86
C THR A 252 -16.75 -0.86 8.01
N ASN A 253 -15.73 -0.24 8.62
CA ASN A 253 -14.72 0.50 7.87
C ASN A 253 -13.72 -0.38 7.10
N THR A 254 -13.57 -1.65 7.46
CA THR A 254 -12.61 -2.56 6.82
C THR A 254 -13.25 -3.61 5.92
N LEU A 255 -14.54 -3.90 6.10
CA LEU A 255 -15.27 -4.92 5.34
C LEU A 255 -15.22 -4.66 3.84
N LEU A 256 -15.64 -3.48 3.38
CA LEU A 256 -15.67 -3.18 1.94
C LEU A 256 -14.26 -3.17 1.33
N PRO A 257 -13.26 -2.43 1.88
CA PRO A 257 -11.89 -2.50 1.35
C PRO A 257 -11.32 -3.92 1.34
N GLY A 258 -11.53 -4.69 2.42
CA GLY A 258 -11.04 -6.07 2.53
C GLY A 258 -11.67 -7.00 1.48
N LEU A 259 -12.99 -6.91 1.28
CA LEU A 259 -13.71 -7.68 0.26
C LEU A 259 -13.24 -7.35 -1.15
N ILE A 260 -13.00 -6.07 -1.47
CA ILE A 260 -12.47 -5.66 -2.78
C ILE A 260 -11.15 -6.37 -3.06
N LEU A 261 -10.24 -6.43 -2.08
CA LEU A 261 -8.96 -7.11 -2.25
C LEU A 261 -9.13 -8.63 -2.35
N VAL A 262 -9.91 -9.26 -1.47
CA VAL A 262 -10.10 -10.72 -1.52
C VAL A 262 -10.76 -11.15 -2.82
N VAL A 263 -11.88 -10.54 -3.20
CA VAL A 263 -12.59 -10.85 -4.45
C VAL A 263 -11.72 -10.51 -5.66
N GLY A 264 -11.07 -9.35 -5.67
CA GLY A 264 -10.15 -8.95 -6.74
C GLY A 264 -8.99 -9.93 -6.90
N GLY A 265 -8.41 -10.40 -5.79
CA GLY A 265 -7.34 -11.40 -5.78
C GLY A 265 -7.81 -12.76 -6.28
N VAL A 266 -9.01 -13.21 -5.90
CA VAL A 266 -9.62 -14.45 -6.38
C VAL A 266 -9.92 -14.38 -7.88
N VAL A 267 -10.50 -13.28 -8.37
CA VAL A 267 -10.74 -13.05 -9.81
C VAL A 267 -9.44 -13.07 -10.58
N ALA A 268 -8.42 -12.36 -10.10
CA ALA A 268 -7.09 -12.37 -10.72
C ALA A 268 -6.45 -13.76 -10.75
N TRP A 269 -6.63 -14.55 -9.68
CA TRP A 269 -6.16 -15.93 -9.63
C TRP A 269 -6.82 -16.84 -10.67
N PHE A 270 -8.14 -16.76 -10.84
CA PHE A 270 -8.84 -17.51 -11.87
C PHE A 270 -8.44 -17.07 -13.27
N HIS A 271 -8.26 -15.77 -13.49
CA HIS A 271 -7.77 -15.22 -14.76
C HIS A 271 -6.35 -15.73 -15.08
N GLU A 272 -5.45 -15.78 -14.09
CA GLU A 272 -4.11 -16.37 -14.26
C GLU A 272 -4.15 -17.87 -14.57
N ARG A 273 -5.05 -18.63 -13.92
CA ARG A 273 -5.23 -20.06 -14.19
C ARG A 273 -5.75 -20.32 -15.60
N GLY A 274 -6.75 -19.57 -16.03
CA GLY A 274 -7.32 -19.69 -17.38
C GLY A 274 -6.30 -19.37 -18.49
N ALA A 275 -5.34 -18.48 -18.23
CA ALA A 275 -4.27 -18.17 -19.18
C ALA A 275 -3.16 -19.25 -19.25
N ARG A 276 -3.12 -20.19 -18.30
CA ARG A 276 -2.12 -21.28 -18.24
C ARG A 276 -2.64 -22.61 -18.79
N ALA A 277 -3.96 -22.82 -18.75
CA ALA A 277 -4.62 -23.97 -19.36
C ALA A 277 -4.54 -23.89 -20.89
#